data_AF-A0A9X5XAE6-F1
#
_entry.id   AF-A0A9X5XAE6-F1
#
_cell.length_a   1.000
_cell.length_b   1.000
_cell.length_c   1.000
_cell.angle_alpha   90.00
_cell.angle_beta   90.00
_cell.angle_gamma   90.00
#
_symmetry.space_group_name_H-M   'P 1'
#
loop_
_entity.id
_entity.type
_entity.pdbx_description
1 polymer ?
#
loop_
_entity_poly.entity_id
_entity_poly.type
_entity_poly.pdbx_seq_one_letter_code
_entity_poly.pdbx_strand_id
1 'polypeptide(L)'
;ASHHKAAKAHAIRELLARTPDLDPARIEDVYLGNANGAGEENRNVARMAALLAGLPTSVPGVTVNRLCASGLEAVIQAARAIAVGDAHITLAGGVESMTRAPYVLPKNDRPFPTGHTDLYSTTLGWRMVNPRMDPQWTIPLGESAELIADKHNISREQQDEYALASHHKAAKAQAGGLFDREITPVPVPQRKGDPVILAADESVRPDTSR
;
A
#
# COMPACT_ATOMS: atom_id res chain seq x y z
N ALA A 1 -17.11 3.18 7.88
CA ALA A 1 -16.01 2.36 8.45
C ALA A 1 -14.72 2.69 7.71
N SER A 2 -13.55 2.65 8.36
CA SER A 2 -12.25 2.95 7.72
C SER A 2 -12.04 2.07 6.49
N HIS A 3 -11.92 2.68 5.30
CA HIS A 3 -11.87 1.97 4.03
C HIS A 3 -10.53 1.23 3.82
N HIS A 4 -9.44 1.73 4.40
CA HIS A 4 -8.12 1.08 4.30
C HIS A 4 -8.07 -0.27 5.02
N LYS A 5 -8.47 -0.26 6.30
CA LYS A 5 -8.53 -1.46 7.13
C LYS A 5 -9.55 -2.43 6.54
N ALA A 6 -10.67 -1.92 6.02
CA ALA A 6 -11.69 -2.72 5.34
C ALA A 6 -11.19 -3.36 4.03
N ALA A 7 -10.41 -2.64 3.21
CA ALA A 7 -9.87 -3.16 1.96
C ALA A 7 -8.92 -4.32 2.21
N LYS A 8 -7.99 -4.19 3.16
CA LYS A 8 -7.12 -5.32 3.49
C LYS A 8 -7.86 -6.45 4.21
N ALA A 9 -8.83 -6.13 5.07
CA ALA A 9 -9.68 -7.14 5.69
C ALA A 9 -10.46 -7.96 4.64
N HIS A 10 -10.92 -7.32 3.55
CA HIS A 10 -11.53 -8.02 2.43
C HIS A 10 -10.54 -9.00 1.78
N ALA A 11 -9.34 -8.55 1.43
CA ALA A 11 -8.32 -9.45 0.85
C ALA A 11 -7.98 -10.63 1.78
N ILE A 12 -7.94 -10.42 3.10
CA ILE A 12 -7.72 -11.50 4.08
C ILE A 12 -8.91 -12.49 4.06
N ARG A 13 -10.16 -12.01 4.07
CA ARG A 13 -11.34 -12.88 4.00
C ARG A 13 -11.36 -13.71 2.72
N GLU A 14 -11.04 -13.11 1.58
CA GLU A 14 -10.98 -13.82 0.29
C GLU A 14 -9.87 -14.87 0.28
N LEU A 15 -8.71 -14.58 0.87
CA LEU A 15 -7.64 -15.57 1.03
C LEU A 15 -8.08 -16.75 1.91
N LEU A 16 -8.74 -16.49 3.04
CA LEU A 16 -9.28 -17.54 3.91
C LEU A 16 -10.37 -18.35 3.20
N ALA A 17 -11.24 -17.71 2.42
CA ALA A 17 -12.26 -18.40 1.62
C ALA A 17 -11.64 -19.32 0.54
N ARG A 18 -10.48 -18.95 -0.01
CA ARG A 18 -9.68 -19.78 -0.94
C ARG A 18 -8.90 -20.90 -0.22
N THR A 19 -8.87 -20.92 1.11
CA THR A 19 -8.12 -21.89 1.93
C THR A 19 -9.02 -22.48 3.04
N PRO A 20 -10.14 -23.15 2.69
CA PRO A 20 -11.17 -23.54 3.66
C PRO A 20 -10.69 -24.54 4.73
N ASP A 21 -9.62 -25.30 4.44
CA ASP A 21 -9.06 -26.29 5.37
C ASP A 21 -8.09 -25.68 6.40
N LEU A 22 -7.76 -24.39 6.27
CA LEU A 22 -6.92 -23.68 7.22
C LEU A 22 -7.77 -23.15 8.39
N ASP A 23 -7.53 -23.66 9.60
CA ASP A 23 -8.02 -23.04 10.82
C ASP A 23 -7.36 -21.65 11.00
N PRO A 24 -8.12 -20.54 10.96
CA PRO A 24 -7.55 -19.19 11.11
C PRO A 24 -6.85 -18.97 12.45
N ALA A 25 -7.16 -19.75 13.49
CA ALA A 25 -6.49 -19.67 14.79
C ALA A 25 -5.04 -20.19 14.77
N ARG A 26 -4.65 -20.92 13.70
CA ARG A 26 -3.27 -21.40 13.51
C ARG A 26 -2.34 -20.36 12.91
N ILE A 27 -2.86 -19.21 12.47
CA ILE A 27 -2.03 -18.10 12.00
C ILE A 27 -1.33 -17.51 13.22
N GLU A 28 -0.01 -17.57 13.27
CA GLU A 28 0.77 -17.13 14.43
C GLU A 28 1.12 -15.65 14.37
N ASP A 29 1.13 -15.03 13.18
CA ASP A 29 1.30 -13.58 13.03
C ASP A 29 0.81 -13.06 11.66
N VAL A 30 0.52 -11.76 11.62
CA VAL A 30 0.09 -11.03 10.43
C VAL A 30 1.04 -9.86 10.17
N TYR A 31 1.88 -9.97 9.15
CA TYR A 31 2.79 -8.92 8.70
C TYR A 31 2.13 -8.11 7.58
N LEU A 32 1.91 -6.82 7.77
CA LEU A 32 1.41 -5.96 6.68
C LEU A 32 2.25 -4.70 6.51
N GLY A 33 2.70 -4.48 5.28
CA GLY A 33 3.37 -3.26 4.87
C GLY A 33 2.40 -2.09 4.73
N ASN A 34 2.75 -0.93 5.28
CA ASN A 34 2.07 0.35 5.02
C ASN A 34 3.06 1.52 5.17
N ALA A 35 3.07 2.44 4.20
CA ALA A 35 4.09 3.50 4.16
C ALA A 35 3.68 4.75 4.94
N ASN A 36 2.41 5.14 4.90
CA ASN A 36 1.97 6.40 5.50
C ASN A 36 1.71 6.33 7.01
N GLY A 37 0.81 5.43 7.45
CA GLY A 37 0.51 5.19 8.86
C GLY A 37 -0.23 6.31 9.61
N ALA A 38 -0.54 7.43 8.96
CA ALA A 38 -1.08 8.63 9.60
C ALA A 38 -2.62 8.68 9.58
N GLY A 39 -3.26 8.03 8.61
CA GLY A 39 -4.68 8.11 8.33
C GLY A 39 -5.51 7.04 9.01
N GLU A 40 -6.51 6.56 8.30
CA GLU A 40 -7.40 5.48 8.73
C GLU A 40 -6.66 4.17 9.06
N GLU A 41 -5.48 4.00 8.49
CA GLU A 41 -4.51 2.92 8.67
C GLU A 41 -3.64 3.06 9.94
N ASN A 42 -3.84 4.12 10.73
CA ASN A 42 -3.12 4.33 11.99
C ASN A 42 -3.24 3.17 12.99
N ARG A 43 -2.27 3.14 13.92
CA ARG A 43 -2.22 2.24 15.08
C ARG A 43 -2.29 0.76 14.67
N ASN A 44 -1.30 0.34 13.89
CA ASN A 44 -1.09 -1.04 13.45
C ASN A 44 -2.23 -1.55 12.54
N VAL A 45 -2.16 -1.19 11.25
CA VAL A 45 -3.13 -1.64 10.23
C VAL A 45 -3.19 -3.16 10.10
N ALA A 46 -2.09 -3.86 10.42
CA ALA A 46 -2.03 -5.31 10.31
C ALA A 46 -2.99 -5.97 11.30
N ARG A 47 -2.88 -5.59 12.58
CA ARG A 47 -3.79 -6.03 13.64
C ARG A 47 -5.23 -5.64 13.36
N MET A 48 -5.46 -4.40 12.91
CA MET A 48 -6.82 -3.91 12.70
C MET A 48 -7.51 -4.58 11.51
N ALA A 49 -6.76 -4.86 10.42
CA ALA A 49 -7.28 -5.60 9.28
C ALA A 49 -7.57 -7.06 9.63
N ALA A 50 -6.71 -7.71 10.43
CA ALA A 50 -6.93 -9.08 10.92
C ALA A 50 -8.23 -9.19 11.73
N LEU A 51 -8.45 -8.29 12.69
CA LEU A 51 -9.68 -8.25 13.49
C LEU A 51 -10.93 -8.01 12.63
N LEU A 52 -10.87 -7.06 11.69
CA LEU A 52 -11.99 -6.80 10.77
C LEU A 52 -12.25 -7.95 9.77
N ALA A 53 -11.24 -8.79 9.52
CA ALA A 53 -11.39 -9.99 8.71
C ALA A 53 -11.98 -11.17 9.49
N GLY A 54 -12.14 -11.03 10.82
CA GLY A 54 -12.71 -12.07 11.68
C GLY A 54 -11.67 -13.04 12.27
N LEU A 55 -10.38 -12.74 12.17
CA LEU A 55 -9.35 -13.55 12.82
C LEU A 55 -9.47 -13.43 14.35
N PRO A 56 -9.21 -14.50 15.11
CA PRO A 56 -9.33 -14.48 16.56
C PRO A 56 -8.32 -13.51 17.19
N THR A 57 -8.67 -12.99 18.37
CA THR A 57 -7.83 -12.00 19.06
C THR A 57 -6.46 -12.54 19.46
N SER A 58 -6.29 -13.87 19.52
CA SER A 58 -5.02 -14.57 19.72
C SER A 58 -4.02 -14.38 18.58
N VAL A 59 -4.47 -14.09 17.36
CA VAL A 59 -3.58 -13.88 16.20
C VAL A 59 -3.00 -12.45 16.25
N PRO A 60 -1.71 -12.25 16.58
CA PRO A 60 -1.11 -10.93 16.59
C PRO A 60 -0.99 -10.36 15.16
N GLY A 61 -0.50 -9.13 15.08
CA GLY A 61 -0.18 -8.53 13.79
C GLY A 61 0.78 -7.36 13.99
N VAL A 62 1.64 -7.14 13.00
CA VAL A 62 2.62 -6.08 12.98
C VAL A 62 2.59 -5.33 11.64
N THR A 63 2.56 -4.01 11.73
CA THR A 63 2.71 -3.15 10.56
C THR A 63 4.18 -2.80 10.37
N VAL A 64 4.70 -3.10 9.17
CA VAL A 64 6.08 -2.80 8.80
C VAL A 64 6.11 -1.63 7.82
N ASN A 65 7.14 -0.79 7.95
CA ASN A 65 7.35 0.34 7.06
C ASN A 65 8.77 0.32 6.50
N ARG A 66 8.87 -0.02 5.21
CA ARG A 66 10.05 0.14 4.35
C ARG A 66 9.66 0.93 3.10
N LEU A 67 8.82 1.96 3.27
CA LEU A 67 8.27 2.80 2.19
C LEU A 67 7.66 1.95 1.06
N CYS A 68 8.04 2.19 -0.20
CA CYS A 68 7.55 1.45 -1.37
C CYS A 68 7.74 -0.07 -1.26
N ALA A 69 8.73 -0.54 -0.48
CA ALA A 69 9.04 -1.94 -0.32
C ALA A 69 8.33 -2.61 0.87
N SER A 70 7.45 -1.90 1.59
CA SER A 70 6.85 -2.40 2.83
C SER A 70 6.09 -3.72 2.66
N GLY A 71 5.38 -3.90 1.55
CA GLY A 71 4.65 -5.14 1.27
C GLY A 71 5.56 -6.35 1.11
N LEU A 72 6.71 -6.17 0.45
CA LEU A 72 7.70 -7.23 0.29
C LEU A 72 8.52 -7.47 1.57
N GLU A 73 8.81 -6.41 2.33
CA GLU A 73 9.42 -6.53 3.65
C GLU A 73 8.58 -7.40 4.59
N ALA A 74 7.25 -7.25 4.56
CA ALA A 74 6.35 -8.10 5.34
C ALA A 74 6.51 -9.58 4.99
N VAL A 75 6.63 -9.91 3.70
CA VAL A 75 6.88 -11.28 3.23
C VAL A 75 8.25 -11.78 3.70
N ILE A 76 9.29 -10.94 3.65
CA ILE A 76 10.63 -11.30 4.12
C ILE A 76 10.63 -11.59 5.62
N GLN A 77 9.94 -10.79 6.43
CA GLN A 77 9.85 -11.02 7.88
C GLN A 77 9.09 -12.30 8.21
N ALA A 78 7.94 -12.53 7.56
CA ALA A 78 7.19 -13.78 7.66
C ALA A 78 8.06 -15.00 7.31
N ALA A 79 8.78 -14.95 6.18
CA ALA A 79 9.66 -16.02 5.75
C ALA A 79 10.81 -16.29 6.74
N ARG A 80 11.37 -15.23 7.36
CA ARG A 80 12.41 -15.36 8.39
C ARG A 80 11.88 -16.04 9.66
N ALA A 81 10.70 -15.63 10.14
CA ALA A 81 10.06 -16.25 11.30
C ALA A 81 9.84 -17.76 11.07
N ILE A 82 9.40 -18.13 9.86
CA ILE A 82 9.26 -19.54 9.47
C ILE A 82 10.61 -20.26 9.41
N ALA A 83 11.62 -19.63 8.80
CA ALA A 83 12.94 -20.25 8.62
C ALA A 83 13.66 -20.58 9.94
N VAL A 84 13.41 -19.80 11.00
CA VAL A 84 14.01 -20.02 12.33
C VAL A 84 13.11 -20.82 13.27
N GLY A 85 11.90 -21.17 12.85
CA GLY A 85 10.94 -21.96 13.64
C GLY A 85 10.12 -21.16 14.66
N ASP A 86 10.13 -19.82 14.59
CA ASP A 86 9.31 -18.95 15.45
C ASP A 86 7.83 -18.95 15.03
N ALA A 87 7.54 -19.30 13.78
CA ALA A 87 6.20 -19.49 13.25
C ALA A 87 6.18 -20.62 12.21
N HIS A 88 5.00 -21.19 11.98
CA HIS A 88 4.70 -22.19 10.96
C HIS A 88 3.72 -21.65 9.93
N ILE A 89 2.78 -20.79 10.35
CA ILE A 89 1.79 -20.18 9.47
C ILE A 89 1.69 -18.69 9.77
N THR A 90 1.96 -17.87 8.77
CA THR A 90 1.89 -16.40 8.87
C THR A 90 1.13 -15.82 7.69
N LEU A 91 0.46 -14.68 7.89
CA LEU A 91 -0.10 -13.89 6.80
C LEU A 91 0.83 -12.72 6.47
N ALA A 92 1.12 -12.49 5.20
CA ALA A 92 1.97 -11.39 4.75
C ALA A 92 1.34 -10.59 3.60
N GLY A 93 1.78 -9.35 3.41
CA GLY A 93 1.42 -8.51 2.27
C GLY A 93 1.52 -7.01 2.59
N GLY A 94 0.74 -6.18 1.90
CA GLY A 94 0.66 -4.75 2.19
C GLY A 94 -0.71 -4.15 1.92
N VAL A 95 -0.89 -2.90 2.34
CA VAL A 95 -2.07 -2.07 2.06
C VAL A 95 -1.67 -0.60 2.02
N GLU A 96 -2.27 0.15 1.11
CA GLU A 96 -2.12 1.60 1.02
C GLU A 96 -3.40 2.22 0.44
N SER A 97 -3.76 3.44 0.85
CA SER A 97 -4.70 4.26 0.07
C SER A 97 -4.25 5.71 0.08
N MET A 98 -3.56 6.08 -0.99
CA MET A 98 -3.03 7.43 -1.20
C MET A 98 -4.16 8.47 -1.29
N THR A 99 -5.31 8.10 -1.87
CA THR A 99 -6.49 8.97 -2.00
C THR A 99 -7.05 9.45 -0.66
N ARG A 100 -6.86 8.68 0.41
CA ARG A 100 -7.40 8.95 1.75
C ARG A 100 -6.33 9.32 2.77
N ALA A 101 -5.09 9.54 2.32
CA ALA A 101 -4.02 10.04 3.14
C ALA A 101 -4.41 11.41 3.75
N PRO A 102 -4.33 11.58 5.08
CA PRO A 102 -4.77 12.82 5.71
C PRO A 102 -3.76 13.96 5.50
N TYR A 103 -4.12 15.13 5.99
CA TYR A 103 -3.13 16.15 6.32
C TYR A 103 -2.67 16.00 7.78
N VAL A 104 -1.43 16.40 8.07
CA VAL A 104 -0.90 16.48 9.44
C VAL A 104 -0.50 17.90 9.78
N LEU A 105 -0.84 18.31 11.00
CA LEU A 105 -0.51 19.60 11.57
C LEU A 105 0.51 19.39 12.71
N PRO A 106 1.66 20.07 12.71
CA PRO A 106 2.56 20.06 13.85
C PRO A 106 1.86 20.53 15.12
N LYS A 107 2.29 20.00 16.27
CA LYS A 107 1.85 20.56 17.55
C LYS A 107 2.42 21.96 17.72
N ASN A 108 1.66 22.84 18.37
CA ASN A 108 2.16 24.15 18.74
C ASN A 108 3.24 24.01 19.83
N ASP A 109 4.35 24.73 19.65
CA ASP A 109 5.43 24.79 20.65
C ASP A 109 5.07 25.66 21.86
N ARG A 110 3.99 26.46 21.76
CA ARG A 110 3.46 27.30 22.84
C ARG A 110 1.92 27.43 22.76
N PRO A 111 1.22 27.74 23.85
CA PRO A 111 -0.26 27.72 23.90
C PRO A 111 -0.96 28.62 22.86
N PHE A 112 -0.39 29.77 22.52
CA PHE A 112 -0.97 30.76 21.59
C PHE A 112 0.09 31.22 20.58
N PRO A 113 0.37 30.45 19.52
CA PRO A 113 1.32 30.86 18.49
C PRO A 113 0.74 32.04 17.70
N THR A 114 1.57 33.05 17.46
CA THR A 114 1.21 34.25 16.68
C THR A 114 1.59 34.15 15.20
N GLY A 115 2.17 33.04 14.77
CA GLY A 115 2.65 32.82 13.40
C GLY A 115 1.79 31.84 12.61
N HIS A 116 2.06 31.75 11.30
CA HIS A 116 1.44 30.74 10.44
C HIS A 116 1.84 29.32 10.86
N THR A 117 1.00 28.34 10.52
CA THR A 117 1.30 26.91 10.72
C THR A 117 1.11 26.18 9.42
N ASP A 118 2.06 25.31 9.10
CA ASP A 118 2.01 24.49 7.89
C ASP A 118 1.13 23.26 8.08
N LEU A 119 0.26 23.01 7.11
CA LEU A 119 -0.53 21.80 7.02
C LEU A 119 0.09 20.89 5.94
N TYR A 120 0.67 19.77 6.35
CA TYR A 120 1.39 18.89 5.44
C TYR A 120 0.48 17.82 4.86
N SER A 121 0.42 17.69 3.54
CA SER A 121 -0.19 16.52 2.91
C SER A 121 0.66 15.29 3.23
N THR A 122 0.00 14.19 3.60
CA THR A 122 0.70 12.92 3.81
C THR A 122 0.75 12.02 2.58
N THR A 123 0.09 12.41 1.49
CA THR A 123 -0.02 11.61 0.27
C THR A 123 1.32 11.44 -0.45
N LEU A 124 2.14 12.49 -0.50
CA LEU A 124 3.36 12.51 -1.29
C LEU A 124 4.52 13.16 -0.53
N GLY A 125 5.72 12.68 -0.85
CA GLY A 125 6.96 13.43 -0.69
C GLY A 125 7.45 13.64 0.74
N TRP A 126 8.46 14.50 0.82
CA TRP A 126 9.10 14.91 2.06
C TRP A 126 8.23 15.90 2.83
N ARG A 127 8.10 15.69 4.14
CA ARG A 127 7.35 16.53 5.06
C ARG A 127 8.08 16.60 6.40
N MET A 128 7.97 17.75 7.08
CA MET A 128 8.63 17.96 8.38
C MET A 128 10.13 17.58 8.33
N VAL A 129 10.81 17.98 7.26
CA VAL A 129 12.22 17.60 7.01
C VAL A 129 13.10 18.13 8.13
N ASN A 130 13.95 17.28 8.68
CA ASN A 130 14.92 17.69 9.68
C ASN A 130 15.99 18.58 9.03
N PRO A 131 16.26 19.80 9.54
CA PRO A 131 17.26 20.71 8.96
C PRO A 131 18.68 20.16 8.85
N ARG A 132 19.00 19.07 9.57
CA ARG A 132 20.30 18.38 9.50
C ARG A 132 20.41 17.38 8.35
N MET A 133 19.31 17.08 7.65
CA MET A 133 19.37 16.21 6.48
C MET A 133 20.08 16.94 5.35
N ASP A 134 20.93 16.23 4.63
CA ASP A 134 21.48 16.74 3.39
C ASP A 134 20.32 16.97 2.41
N PRO A 135 20.18 18.18 1.81
CA PRO A 135 19.11 18.46 0.86
C PRO A 135 19.02 17.45 -0.29
N GLN A 136 20.15 16.86 -0.70
CA GLN A 136 20.19 15.83 -1.76
C GLN A 136 19.43 14.55 -1.36
N TRP A 137 19.29 14.26 -0.07
CA TRP A 137 18.53 13.10 0.41
C TRP A 137 17.03 13.39 0.45
N THR A 138 16.63 14.66 0.36
CA THR A 138 15.24 15.09 0.46
C THR A 138 14.65 15.63 -0.83
N ILE A 139 15.24 15.24 -1.98
CA ILE A 139 14.66 15.52 -3.29
C ILE A 139 13.40 14.67 -3.52
N PRO A 140 12.43 15.14 -4.34
CA PRO A 140 11.29 14.35 -4.75
C PRO A 140 11.71 13.09 -5.53
N LEU A 141 10.88 12.04 -5.48
CA LEU A 141 11.13 10.80 -6.23
C LEU A 141 11.24 11.04 -7.75
N GLY A 142 10.48 11.99 -8.29
CA GLY A 142 10.60 12.37 -9.71
C GLY A 142 11.99 12.93 -10.05
N GLU A 143 12.52 13.81 -9.20
CA GLU A 143 13.87 14.35 -9.39
C GLU A 143 14.94 13.25 -9.27
N SER A 144 14.78 12.30 -8.35
CA SER A 144 15.68 11.14 -8.31
C SER A 144 15.65 10.28 -9.59
N ALA A 145 14.48 10.20 -10.25
CA ALA A 145 14.36 9.49 -11.52
C ALA A 145 15.06 10.24 -12.66
N GLU A 146 14.95 11.57 -12.71
CA GLU A 146 15.69 12.41 -13.67
C GLU A 146 17.21 12.28 -13.48
N LEU A 147 17.70 12.30 -12.24
CA LEU A 147 19.13 12.09 -11.97
C LEU A 147 19.64 10.73 -12.46
N ILE A 148 18.81 9.69 -12.39
CA ILE A 148 19.13 8.37 -12.95
C ILE A 148 19.11 8.41 -14.48
N ALA A 149 18.09 9.07 -15.07
CA ALA A 149 17.98 9.22 -16.52
C ALA A 149 19.21 9.94 -17.09
N ASP A 150 19.61 11.07 -16.51
CA ASP A 150 20.80 11.83 -16.90
C ASP A 150 22.08 10.99 -16.76
N LYS A 151 22.27 10.36 -15.59
CA LYS A 151 23.46 9.54 -15.32
C LYS A 151 23.65 8.40 -16.32
N HIS A 152 22.55 7.81 -16.79
CA HIS A 152 22.56 6.66 -17.68
C HIS A 152 22.22 7.01 -19.13
N ASN A 153 22.07 8.29 -19.47
CA ASN A 153 21.64 8.79 -20.78
C ASN A 153 20.36 8.11 -21.29
N ILE A 154 19.36 7.95 -20.41
CA ILE A 154 18.06 7.36 -20.76
C ILE A 154 17.19 8.45 -21.41
N SER A 155 17.01 8.36 -22.72
CA SER A 155 16.28 9.37 -23.48
C SER A 155 14.79 9.38 -23.15
N ARG A 156 14.12 10.51 -23.43
CA ARG A 156 12.67 10.62 -23.30
C ARG A 156 11.94 9.57 -24.14
N GLU A 157 12.42 9.30 -25.35
CA GLU A 157 11.84 8.31 -26.26
C GLU A 157 11.93 6.89 -25.67
N GLN A 158 13.02 6.55 -24.99
CA GLN A 158 13.16 5.26 -24.30
C GLN A 158 12.20 5.12 -23.11
N GLN A 159 12.03 6.20 -22.34
CA GLN A 159 11.06 6.24 -21.23
C GLN A 159 9.63 6.05 -21.75
N ASP A 160 9.26 6.78 -22.80
CA ASP A 160 7.94 6.68 -23.42
C ASP A 160 7.70 5.31 -24.07
N GLU A 161 8.69 4.74 -24.75
CA GLU A 161 8.60 3.39 -25.32
C GLU A 161 8.38 2.33 -24.24
N TYR A 162 9.08 2.44 -23.11
CA TYR A 162 8.88 1.55 -21.97
C TYR A 162 7.46 1.71 -21.38
N ALA A 163 6.99 2.94 -21.18
CA ALA A 163 5.66 3.23 -20.63
C ALA A 163 4.54 2.73 -21.55
N LEU A 164 4.66 2.96 -22.86
CA LEU A 164 3.73 2.46 -23.89
C LEU A 164 3.66 0.93 -23.86
N ALA A 165 4.82 0.27 -23.86
CA ALA A 165 4.89 -1.19 -23.78
C ALA A 165 4.28 -1.72 -22.48
N SER A 166 4.44 -1.00 -21.36
CA SER A 166 3.84 -1.35 -20.07
C SER A 166 2.30 -1.36 -20.14
N HIS A 167 1.69 -0.28 -20.66
CA HIS A 167 0.24 -0.20 -20.82
C HIS A 167 -0.32 -1.28 -21.76
N HIS A 168 0.31 -1.52 -22.91
CA HIS A 168 -0.13 -2.58 -23.82
C HIS A 168 -0.01 -3.99 -23.23
N LYS A 169 1.07 -4.28 -22.49
CA LYS A 169 1.22 -5.56 -21.79
C LYS A 169 0.14 -5.76 -20.74
N ALA A 170 -0.12 -4.75 -19.91
CA ALA A 170 -1.16 -4.80 -18.88
C ALA A 170 -2.56 -4.96 -19.49
N ALA A 171 -2.88 -4.17 -20.52
CA ALA A 171 -4.16 -4.26 -21.23
C ALA A 171 -4.38 -5.65 -21.85
N LYS A 172 -3.35 -6.22 -22.47
CA LYS A 172 -3.41 -7.58 -23.01
C LYS A 172 -3.58 -8.64 -21.92
N ALA A 173 -2.88 -8.52 -20.81
CA ALA A 173 -2.97 -9.44 -19.67
C ALA A 173 -4.39 -9.43 -19.06
N GLN A 174 -4.94 -8.23 -18.85
CA GLN A 174 -6.29 -8.04 -18.34
C GLN A 174 -7.35 -8.57 -19.32
N ALA A 175 -7.26 -8.23 -20.61
CA ALA A 175 -8.18 -8.75 -21.62
C ALA A 175 -8.11 -10.28 -21.80
N GLY A 176 -6.94 -10.87 -21.51
CA GLY A 176 -6.71 -12.31 -21.53
C GLY A 176 -7.08 -13.05 -20.24
N GLY A 177 -7.60 -12.36 -19.22
CA GLY A 177 -7.99 -12.95 -17.93
C GLY A 177 -6.81 -13.41 -17.06
N LEU A 178 -5.59 -12.92 -17.31
CA LEU A 178 -4.40 -13.36 -16.56
C LEU A 178 -4.51 -13.03 -15.07
N PHE A 179 -5.15 -11.91 -14.73
CA PHE A 179 -5.29 -11.43 -13.35
C PHE A 179 -6.53 -11.96 -12.62
N ASP A 180 -7.43 -12.68 -13.30
CA ASP A 180 -8.70 -13.16 -12.73
C ASP A 180 -8.50 -14.06 -11.50
N ARG A 181 -7.34 -14.73 -11.43
CA ARG A 181 -6.99 -15.62 -10.31
C ARG A 181 -6.46 -14.88 -9.09
N GLU A 182 -5.87 -13.71 -9.26
CA GLU A 182 -5.22 -12.96 -8.18
C GLU A 182 -6.07 -11.79 -7.68
N ILE A 183 -6.83 -11.14 -8.56
CA ILE A 183 -7.75 -10.05 -8.18
C ILE A 183 -8.97 -10.62 -7.46
N THR A 184 -9.37 -9.94 -6.38
CA THR A 184 -10.62 -10.20 -5.67
C THR A 184 -11.57 -9.02 -5.89
N PRO A 185 -12.76 -9.21 -6.48
CA PRO A 185 -13.68 -8.10 -6.75
C PRO A 185 -14.12 -7.36 -5.48
N VAL A 186 -13.98 -6.03 -5.48
CA VAL A 186 -14.31 -5.18 -4.35
C VAL A 186 -15.67 -4.52 -4.57
N PRO A 187 -16.70 -4.80 -3.75
CA PRO A 187 -17.97 -4.08 -3.82
C PRO A 187 -17.81 -2.68 -3.21
N VAL A 188 -18.07 -1.65 -4.02
CA VAL A 188 -18.03 -0.24 -3.60
C VAL A 188 -19.45 0.26 -3.36
N PRO A 189 -19.85 0.51 -2.09
CA PRO A 189 -21.19 0.98 -1.77
C PRO A 189 -21.52 2.29 -2.46
N GLN A 190 -22.72 2.36 -3.04
CA GLN A 190 -23.26 3.58 -3.64
C GLN A 190 -24.23 4.26 -2.67
N ARG A 191 -24.37 5.59 -2.78
CA ARG A 191 -25.36 6.34 -1.96
C ARG A 191 -26.80 5.87 -2.24
N LYS A 192 -27.07 5.44 -3.47
CA LYS A 192 -28.33 4.88 -3.95
C LYS A 192 -28.02 3.79 -4.98
N GLY A 193 -28.78 2.69 -4.96
CA GLY A 193 -28.61 1.56 -5.88
C GLY A 193 -27.62 0.51 -5.38
N ASP A 194 -27.42 -0.52 -6.20
CA ASP A 194 -26.54 -1.64 -5.89
C ASP A 194 -25.06 -1.23 -5.88
N PRO A 195 -24.20 -1.93 -5.12
CA PRO A 195 -22.76 -1.67 -5.11
C PRO A 195 -22.15 -1.81 -6.52
N VAL A 196 -21.23 -0.91 -6.85
CA VAL A 196 -20.40 -1.07 -8.05
C VAL A 196 -19.30 -2.07 -7.72
N ILE A 197 -19.15 -3.09 -8.56
CA ILE A 197 -18.10 -4.10 -8.38
C ILE A 197 -16.84 -3.63 -9.12
N LEU A 198 -15.79 -3.32 -8.36
CA LEU A 198 -14.47 -3.07 -8.91
C LEU A 198 -13.72 -4.41 -9.02
N ALA A 199 -13.60 -4.94 -10.23
CA ALA A 199 -13.00 -6.25 -10.51
C ALA A 199 -11.76 -6.18 -11.42
N ALA A 200 -11.31 -4.98 -11.77
CA ALA A 200 -10.21 -4.77 -12.70
C ALA A 200 -9.43 -3.50 -12.36
N ASP A 201 -8.14 -3.47 -12.72
CA ASP A 201 -7.30 -2.29 -12.54
C ASP A 201 -7.75 -1.16 -13.48
N GLU A 202 -8.04 0.01 -12.91
CA GLU A 202 -8.58 1.16 -13.65
C GLU A 202 -7.51 2.05 -14.30
N SER A 203 -6.25 1.93 -13.87
CA SER A 203 -5.15 2.80 -14.32
C SER A 203 -4.55 2.40 -15.66
N VAL A 204 -4.90 1.23 -16.18
CA VAL A 204 -4.45 0.74 -17.48
C VAL A 204 -5.18 1.52 -18.58
N ARG A 205 -4.42 2.12 -19.50
CA ARG A 205 -4.92 2.88 -20.65
C ARG A 205 -4.66 2.09 -21.95
N PRO A 206 -5.62 1.28 -22.45
CA PRO A 206 -5.41 0.42 -23.61
C PRO A 206 -5.14 1.18 -24.91
N ASP A 207 -5.60 2.43 -24.98
CA ASP A 207 -5.48 3.37 -26.09
C ASP A 207 -4.22 4.26 -25.99
N THR A 208 -3.31 3.97 -25.05
CA THR A 208 -2.02 4.69 -24.97
C THR A 208 -1.31 4.65 -26.31
N SER A 209 -0.83 5.80 -26.75
CA SER A 209 -0.10 6.00 -28.01
C SER A 209 1.18 6.81 -27.77
N ARG A 210 2.05 6.87 -28.79
CA ARG A 210 3.27 7.70 -28.79
C ARG A 210 2.92 9.18 -29.00
#